data_AF-A0A3R9RHC9-F1
#
_entry.id   AF-A0A3R9RHC9-F1
#
_cell.length_a   1.000
_cell.length_b   1.000
_cell.length_c   1.000
_cell.angle_alpha   90.00
_cell.angle_beta   90.00
_cell.angle_gamma   90.00
#
_symmetry.space_group_name_H-M   'P 1'
#
loop_
_entity.id
_entity.type
_entity.pdbx_description
1 polymer ?
#
loop_
_entity_poly.entity_id
_entity_poly.type
_entity_poly.pdbx_seq_one_letter_code
_entity_poly.pdbx_strand_id
1 'polypeptide(L)'
;MSIELDLEVTSASANVGSAYDLYTEFNKFYYYIKEMPATIKTKLGITDENYQNFFSIYLNNPNKSLFKKNDSADDYLVDYWVSTVGGKAKFLDGFLNKKYRVIGRDFLQNLYVENIKSTNLYNIQNILLEQGIYLIFEEAKPGTKVDGVSLIINEKPVIAMSLRLKNLDSFWFTLLHELAHIVLHYELLNEPIVDYFDEENQNDISRVEQQANRLAQDVMIPKAYWRTIQTIRNESDLKNYSKLYDIHPSIIAGRLSYENNEWPKYSTLRAEYKVSV
;
A
#
# COMPACT_ATOMS: atom_id res chain seq x y z
N MET A 1 24.39 -44.27 1.78
CA MET A 1 23.06 -44.00 2.34
C MET A 1 22.64 -42.67 1.75
N SER A 2 22.02 -42.72 0.57
CA SER A 2 21.62 -41.55 -0.19
C SER A 2 20.34 -41.01 0.44
N ILE A 3 20.41 -39.78 0.97
CA ILE A 3 19.23 -39.10 1.50
C ILE A 3 18.56 -38.44 0.28
N GLU A 4 17.57 -39.12 -0.29
CA GLU A 4 16.60 -38.48 -1.17
C GLU A 4 15.79 -37.51 -0.30
N LEU A 5 15.96 -36.22 -0.57
CA LEU A 5 15.14 -35.17 0.00
C LEU A 5 13.84 -35.15 -0.83
N ASP A 6 12.83 -35.90 -0.38
CA ASP A 6 11.48 -35.80 -0.91
C ASP A 6 10.94 -34.41 -0.57
N LEU A 7 11.09 -33.50 -1.53
CA LEU A 7 10.35 -32.25 -1.60
C LEU A 7 8.88 -32.61 -1.87
N GLU A 8 8.13 -32.87 -0.80
CA GLU A 8 6.67 -32.84 -0.86
C GLU A 8 6.25 -31.41 -1.21
N VAL A 9 6.05 -31.19 -2.50
CA VAL A 9 5.38 -30.01 -3.05
C VAL A 9 3.93 -30.08 -2.60
N THR A 10 3.68 -29.63 -1.36
CA THR A 10 2.33 -29.43 -0.86
C THR A 10 1.71 -28.32 -1.70
N SER A 11 0.79 -28.73 -2.56
CA SER A 11 0.06 -27.89 -3.51
C SER A 11 -0.83 -26.90 -2.76
N ALA A 12 -0.27 -25.75 -2.42
CA ALA A 12 -1.02 -24.56 -2.04
C ALA A 12 -0.53 -23.40 -2.91
N SER A 13 -1.29 -23.17 -3.99
CA SER A 13 -1.26 -22.01 -4.88
C SER A 13 0.08 -21.62 -5.50
N ALA A 14 0.40 -22.18 -6.68
CA ALA A 14 1.25 -21.47 -7.63
C ALA A 14 0.76 -21.75 -9.06
N ASN A 15 0.39 -20.69 -9.78
CA ASN A 15 0.12 -20.69 -11.22
C ASN A 15 1.41 -21.03 -11.99
N VAL A 16 1.86 -22.28 -11.94
CA VAL A 16 3.11 -22.72 -12.54
C VAL A 16 2.78 -23.94 -13.42
N GLY A 17 2.79 -23.71 -14.73
CA GLY A 17 2.21 -24.63 -15.73
C GLY A 17 2.91 -25.98 -15.88
N SER A 18 4.10 -26.14 -15.32
CA SER A 18 4.88 -27.39 -15.35
C SER A 18 5.94 -27.44 -14.23
N ALA A 19 6.48 -28.63 -13.95
CA ALA A 19 7.63 -28.78 -13.04
C ALA A 19 8.87 -28.00 -13.51
N TYR A 20 9.03 -27.84 -14.83
CA TYR A 20 10.09 -27.02 -15.42
C TYR A 20 9.95 -25.54 -15.07
N ASP A 21 8.72 -25.01 -15.11
CA ASP A 21 8.45 -23.62 -14.74
C ASP A 21 8.72 -23.38 -13.25
N LEU A 22 8.40 -24.34 -12.38
CA LEU A 22 8.64 -24.23 -10.95
C LEU A 22 10.14 -24.22 -10.65
N TYR A 23 10.89 -25.09 -11.30
CA TYR A 23 12.34 -25.12 -11.21
C TYR A 23 12.96 -23.80 -11.73
N THR A 24 12.44 -23.27 -12.83
CA THR A 24 12.89 -21.98 -13.39
C THR A 24 12.64 -20.82 -12.44
N GLU A 25 11.47 -20.76 -11.81
CA GLU A 25 11.16 -19.74 -10.79
C GLU A 25 12.00 -19.90 -9.53
N PHE A 26 12.25 -21.14 -9.09
CA PHE A 26 13.12 -21.40 -7.95
C PHE A 26 14.55 -20.91 -8.21
N ASN A 27 15.09 -21.11 -9.42
CA ASN A 27 16.41 -20.60 -9.76
C ASN A 27 16.46 -19.06 -9.70
N LYS A 28 15.44 -18.35 -10.20
CA LYS A 28 15.35 -16.88 -10.09
C LYS A 28 15.35 -16.44 -8.62
N PHE A 29 14.51 -17.09 -7.80
CA PHE A 29 14.45 -16.84 -6.36
C PHE A 29 15.80 -17.09 -5.68
N TYR A 30 16.49 -18.18 -6.03
CA TYR A 30 17.80 -18.50 -5.46
C TYR A 30 18.83 -17.40 -5.74
N TYR A 31 18.91 -16.90 -6.98
CA TYR A 31 19.79 -15.78 -7.31
C TYR A 31 19.39 -14.50 -6.59
N TYR A 32 18.10 -14.18 -6.52
CA TYR A 32 17.57 -13.05 -5.77
C TYR A 32 18.00 -13.09 -4.28
N ILE A 33 17.88 -14.24 -3.62
CA ILE A 33 18.37 -14.41 -2.25
C ILE A 33 19.89 -14.31 -2.19
N LYS A 34 20.62 -14.82 -3.17
CA LYS A 34 22.08 -14.75 -3.18
C LYS A 34 22.60 -13.31 -3.25
N GLU A 35 21.94 -12.46 -4.04
CA GLU A 35 22.29 -11.04 -4.24
C GLU A 35 21.79 -10.14 -3.11
N MET A 36 20.79 -10.57 -2.34
CA MET A 36 20.26 -9.84 -1.20
C MET A 36 21.37 -9.50 -0.17
N PRO A 37 21.48 -8.23 0.26
CA PRO A 37 22.45 -7.83 1.29
C PRO A 37 22.26 -8.58 2.61
N ALA A 38 23.36 -8.95 3.28
CA ALA A 38 23.32 -9.69 4.54
C ALA A 38 22.50 -8.98 5.64
N THR A 39 22.54 -7.65 5.68
CA THR A 39 21.74 -6.84 6.61
C THR A 39 20.24 -7.01 6.38
N ILE A 40 19.81 -7.14 5.13
CA ILE A 40 18.40 -7.37 4.76
C ILE A 40 17.99 -8.82 5.07
N LYS A 41 18.85 -9.80 4.75
CA LYS A 41 18.62 -11.20 5.15
C LYS A 41 18.36 -11.32 6.65
N THR A 42 19.21 -10.69 7.47
CA THR A 42 19.03 -10.65 8.93
C THR A 42 17.71 -10.01 9.34
N LYS A 43 17.31 -8.88 8.72
CA LYS A 43 16.02 -8.23 9.01
C LYS A 43 14.81 -9.11 8.66
N LEU A 44 14.90 -9.89 7.58
CA LEU A 44 13.87 -10.80 7.14
C LEU A 44 13.93 -12.17 7.84
N GLY A 45 14.99 -12.44 8.60
CA GLY A 45 15.22 -13.74 9.25
C GLY A 45 15.62 -14.86 8.27
N ILE A 46 16.19 -14.49 7.12
CA ILE A 46 16.64 -15.43 6.07
C ILE A 46 18.06 -15.90 6.38
N THR A 47 18.27 -17.21 6.36
CA THR A 47 19.56 -17.89 6.52
C THR A 47 19.76 -18.89 5.38
N ASP A 48 20.99 -19.39 5.22
CA ASP A 48 21.30 -20.43 4.24
C ASP A 48 20.57 -21.75 4.53
N GLU A 49 20.08 -21.94 5.76
CA GLU A 49 19.34 -23.12 6.20
C GLU A 49 17.83 -23.02 5.97
N ASN A 50 17.27 -21.81 5.87
CA ASN A 50 15.82 -21.59 5.85
C ASN A 50 15.30 -20.83 4.62
N TYR A 51 16.17 -20.37 3.73
CA TYR A 51 15.75 -19.51 2.62
C TYR A 51 14.68 -20.17 1.73
N GLN A 52 14.66 -21.50 1.58
CA GLN A 52 13.64 -22.17 0.76
C GLN A 52 12.22 -21.92 1.28
N ASN A 53 12.04 -21.69 2.59
CA ASN A 53 10.73 -21.40 3.18
C ASN A 53 10.12 -20.08 2.65
N PHE A 54 10.97 -19.17 2.17
CA PHE A 54 10.57 -17.88 1.63
C PHE A 54 10.16 -17.98 0.15
N PHE A 55 10.35 -19.12 -0.50
CA PHE A 55 10.00 -19.29 -1.91
C PHE A 55 8.48 -19.15 -2.13
N SER A 56 7.66 -19.67 -1.22
CA SER A 56 6.20 -19.50 -1.29
C SER A 56 5.77 -18.03 -1.20
N ILE A 57 6.46 -17.24 -0.37
CA ILE A 57 6.25 -15.80 -0.25
C ILE A 57 6.65 -15.15 -1.57
N TYR A 58 7.85 -15.42 -2.09
CA TYR A 58 8.32 -14.90 -3.38
C TYR A 58 7.32 -15.13 -4.52
N LEU A 59 6.75 -16.34 -4.62
CA LEU A 59 5.74 -16.68 -5.63
C LEU A 59 4.42 -15.90 -5.49
N ASN A 60 4.19 -15.28 -4.34
CA ASN A 60 3.02 -14.44 -4.12
C ASN A 60 3.16 -13.03 -4.63
N ASN A 61 4.35 -12.61 -5.08
CA ASN A 61 4.48 -11.31 -5.72
C ASN A 61 3.64 -11.26 -7.00
N PRO A 62 2.62 -10.38 -7.08
CA PRO A 62 1.84 -10.21 -8.30
C PRO A 62 2.70 -9.67 -9.46
N ASN A 63 3.87 -9.06 -9.17
CA ASN A 63 4.79 -8.52 -10.15
C ASN A 63 6.16 -9.20 -10.11
N LYS A 64 6.46 -9.99 -11.15
CA LYS A 64 7.82 -10.50 -11.37
C LYS A 64 8.80 -9.44 -11.95
N SER A 65 8.30 -8.24 -12.28
CA SER A 65 9.08 -7.10 -12.78
C SER A 65 9.86 -6.38 -11.69
N LEU A 66 9.39 -6.41 -10.44
CA LEU A 66 10.09 -5.80 -9.30
C LEU A 66 11.47 -6.45 -9.06
N PHE A 67 11.56 -7.77 -9.22
CA PHE A 67 12.81 -8.51 -9.07
C PHE A 67 13.89 -8.21 -10.13
N LYS A 68 13.59 -7.42 -11.16
CA LYS A 68 14.52 -7.16 -12.27
C LYS A 68 15.43 -5.94 -12.04
N LYS A 69 15.20 -5.15 -11.00
CA LYS A 69 15.90 -3.86 -10.83
C LYS A 69 16.11 -3.43 -9.37
N ASN A 70 16.42 -4.38 -8.48
CA ASN A 70 16.71 -4.07 -7.08
C ASN A 70 18.12 -3.49 -6.92
N ASP A 71 18.23 -2.18 -7.06
CA ASP A 71 19.47 -1.44 -6.83
C ASP A 71 19.61 -0.98 -5.36
N SER A 72 18.54 -1.11 -4.55
CA SER A 72 18.54 -0.67 -3.15
C SER A 72 18.09 -1.72 -2.14
N ALA A 73 18.55 -1.55 -0.90
CA ALA A 73 18.18 -2.41 0.24
C ALA A 73 16.71 -2.22 0.69
N ASP A 74 16.06 -1.13 0.25
CA ASP A 74 14.64 -0.85 0.51
C ASP A 74 13.76 -1.73 -0.38
N ASP A 75 14.15 -1.90 -1.65
CA ASP A 75 13.39 -2.66 -2.65
C ASP A 75 13.15 -4.11 -2.22
N TYR A 76 14.17 -4.77 -1.65
CA TYR A 76 14.02 -6.12 -1.09
C TYR A 76 12.98 -6.21 0.05
N LEU A 77 12.88 -5.16 0.88
CA LEU A 77 11.90 -5.12 1.98
C LEU A 77 10.49 -4.85 1.45
N VAL A 78 10.38 -3.96 0.45
CA VAL A 78 9.12 -3.68 -0.25
C VAL A 78 8.61 -4.94 -0.96
N ASP A 79 9.47 -5.63 -1.70
CA ASP A 79 9.15 -6.87 -2.41
C ASP A 79 8.62 -7.93 -1.45
N TYR A 80 9.32 -8.14 -0.33
CA TYR A 80 8.89 -9.07 0.68
C TYR A 80 7.50 -8.71 1.25
N TRP A 81 7.28 -7.41 1.51
CA TRP A 81 6.01 -6.92 2.05
C TRP A 81 4.86 -7.07 1.05
N VAL A 82 5.04 -6.62 -0.20
CA VAL A 82 4.06 -6.77 -1.29
C VAL A 82 3.74 -8.25 -1.53
N SER A 83 4.75 -9.11 -1.53
CA SER A 83 4.58 -10.56 -1.68
C SER A 83 3.77 -11.18 -0.53
N THR A 84 4.03 -10.75 0.71
CA THR A 84 3.29 -11.19 1.90
C THR A 84 1.82 -10.79 1.79
N VAL A 85 1.54 -9.55 1.43
CA VAL A 85 0.17 -9.07 1.20
C VAL A 85 -0.50 -9.82 0.06
N GLY A 86 0.21 -10.04 -1.06
CA GLY A 86 -0.31 -10.79 -2.21
C GLY A 86 -0.78 -12.19 -1.81
N GLY A 87 -0.04 -12.87 -0.94
CA GLY A 87 -0.45 -14.16 -0.38
C GLY A 87 -1.72 -14.07 0.46
N LYS A 88 -1.80 -13.08 1.36
CA LYS A 88 -3.01 -12.84 2.17
C LYS A 88 -4.22 -12.51 1.31
N ALA A 89 -4.03 -11.70 0.27
CA ALA A 89 -5.08 -11.34 -0.67
C ALA A 89 -5.59 -12.54 -1.45
N LYS A 90 -4.71 -13.41 -1.96
CA LYS A 90 -5.11 -14.67 -2.61
C LYS A 90 -5.90 -15.59 -1.67
N PHE A 91 -5.47 -15.69 -0.41
CA PHE A 91 -6.19 -16.46 0.61
C PHE A 91 -7.59 -15.89 0.87
N LEU A 92 -7.68 -14.58 1.09
CA LEU A 92 -8.97 -13.89 1.28
C LEU A 92 -9.87 -14.06 0.05
N ASP A 93 -9.30 -13.97 -1.15
CA ASP A 93 -10.05 -14.13 -2.38
C ASP A 93 -10.66 -15.52 -2.54
N GLY A 94 -9.87 -16.56 -2.26
CA GLY A 94 -10.34 -17.94 -2.30
C GLY A 94 -11.47 -18.22 -1.30
N PHE A 95 -11.48 -17.52 -0.16
CA PHE A 95 -12.50 -17.68 0.88
C PHE A 95 -13.75 -16.82 0.66
N LEU A 96 -13.57 -15.54 0.35
CA LEU A 96 -14.66 -14.56 0.27
C LEU A 96 -15.28 -14.46 -1.13
N ASN A 97 -14.46 -14.65 -2.17
CA ASN A 97 -14.80 -14.59 -3.58
C ASN A 97 -15.79 -13.45 -3.94
N LYS A 98 -15.54 -12.24 -3.44
CA LYS A 98 -16.41 -11.09 -3.70
C LYS A 98 -16.18 -10.57 -5.11
N LYS A 99 -17.25 -10.34 -5.86
CA LYS A 99 -17.17 -9.69 -7.17
C LYS A 99 -16.87 -8.21 -6.98
N TYR A 100 -15.83 -7.71 -7.65
CA TYR A 100 -15.54 -6.29 -7.68
C TYR A 100 -16.67 -5.49 -8.35
N ARG A 101 -17.05 -4.38 -7.72
CA ARG A 101 -18.00 -3.38 -8.23
C ARG A 101 -17.24 -2.09 -8.46
N VAL A 102 -17.25 -1.61 -9.70
CA VAL A 102 -16.54 -0.39 -10.08
C VAL A 102 -17.00 0.77 -9.20
N ILE A 103 -16.03 1.46 -8.60
CA ILE A 103 -16.24 2.63 -7.76
C ILE A 103 -15.89 3.92 -8.50
N GLY A 104 -16.58 5.01 -8.16
CA GLY A 104 -16.34 6.35 -8.70
C GLY A 104 -15.79 7.32 -7.66
N ARG A 105 -15.57 8.58 -8.08
CA ARG A 105 -15.11 9.65 -7.18
C ARG A 105 -16.12 9.98 -6.07
N ASP A 106 -17.40 9.81 -6.36
CA ASP A 106 -18.51 9.93 -5.42
C ASP A 106 -18.40 8.91 -4.27
N PHE A 107 -17.98 7.68 -4.56
CA PHE A 107 -17.74 6.67 -3.53
C PHE A 107 -16.63 7.12 -2.56
N LEU A 108 -15.50 7.65 -3.06
CA LEU A 108 -14.42 8.17 -2.22
C LEU A 108 -14.92 9.33 -1.33
N GLN A 109 -15.70 10.25 -1.90
CA GLN A 109 -16.24 11.38 -1.14
C GLN A 109 -17.17 10.91 -0.02
N ASN A 110 -18.09 9.99 -0.31
CA ASN A 110 -19.02 9.46 0.68
C ASN A 110 -18.29 8.66 1.77
N LEU A 111 -17.36 7.77 1.36
CA LEU A 111 -16.53 7.00 2.29
C LEU A 111 -15.81 7.93 3.28
N TYR A 112 -15.16 8.98 2.77
CA TYR A 112 -14.45 9.95 3.59
C TYR A 112 -15.37 10.71 4.55
N VAL A 113 -16.42 11.35 4.02
CA VAL A 113 -17.32 12.22 4.81
C VAL A 113 -18.03 11.44 5.91
N GLU A 114 -18.50 10.23 5.62
CA GLU A 114 -19.24 9.42 6.58
C GLU A 114 -18.34 8.81 7.67
N ASN A 115 -17.04 8.66 7.42
CA ASN A 115 -16.16 7.89 8.29
C ASN A 115 -14.95 8.66 8.83
N ILE A 116 -14.71 9.91 8.46
CA ILE A 116 -13.55 10.69 8.93
C ILE A 116 -13.44 10.78 10.46
N LYS A 117 -14.57 10.70 11.16
CA LYS A 117 -14.63 10.70 12.64
C LYS A 117 -14.44 9.31 13.25
N SER A 118 -14.46 8.24 12.45
CA SER A 118 -14.22 6.87 12.91
C SER A 118 -12.73 6.61 13.09
N THR A 119 -12.37 6.08 14.26
CA THR A 119 -11.02 5.55 14.53
C THR A 119 -10.93 4.03 14.36
N ASN A 120 -12.07 3.37 14.17
CA ASN A 120 -12.18 1.93 13.99
C ASN A 120 -12.10 1.58 12.50
N LEU A 121 -11.02 0.90 12.12
CA LEU A 121 -10.73 0.57 10.74
C LEU A 121 -11.51 -0.65 10.20
N TYR A 122 -12.12 -1.47 11.07
CA TYR A 122 -12.93 -2.62 10.64
C TYR A 122 -14.15 -2.19 9.82
N ASN A 123 -14.76 -1.05 10.15
CA ASN A 123 -15.89 -0.54 9.36
C ASN A 123 -15.48 -0.21 7.93
N ILE A 124 -14.28 0.38 7.77
CA ILE A 124 -13.73 0.72 6.46
C ILE A 124 -13.47 -0.55 5.65
N GLN A 125 -12.88 -1.58 6.26
CA GLN A 125 -12.67 -2.87 5.60
C GLN A 125 -13.99 -3.47 5.11
N ASN A 126 -15.06 -3.39 5.91
CA ASN A 126 -16.38 -3.90 5.52
C ASN A 126 -16.98 -3.14 4.33
N ILE A 127 -16.96 -1.80 4.36
CA ILE A 127 -17.49 -0.95 3.27
C ILE A 127 -16.76 -1.26 1.96
N LEU A 128 -15.43 -1.40 2.01
CA LEU A 128 -14.63 -1.74 0.83
C LEU A 128 -14.88 -3.17 0.35
N LEU A 129 -15.03 -4.13 1.28
CA LEU A 129 -15.35 -5.52 0.95
C LEU A 129 -16.71 -5.66 0.26
N GLU A 130 -17.69 -4.82 0.59
CA GLU A 130 -18.99 -4.79 -0.10
C GLU A 130 -18.88 -4.39 -1.57
N GLN A 131 -17.84 -3.62 -1.93
CA GLN A 131 -17.48 -3.33 -3.32
C GLN A 131 -16.51 -4.36 -3.92
N GLY A 132 -16.15 -5.41 -3.18
CA GLY A 132 -15.17 -6.42 -3.60
C GLY A 132 -13.73 -5.91 -3.62
N ILE A 133 -13.42 -4.90 -2.79
CA ILE A 133 -12.06 -4.37 -2.58
C ILE A 133 -11.52 -4.95 -1.27
N TYR A 134 -10.38 -5.64 -1.30
CA TYR A 134 -9.76 -6.19 -0.09
C TYR A 134 -8.82 -5.17 0.54
N LEU A 135 -9.17 -4.65 1.72
CA LEU A 135 -8.28 -3.78 2.51
C LEU A 135 -7.52 -4.62 3.56
N ILE A 136 -6.20 -4.66 3.43
CA ILE A 136 -5.29 -5.45 4.28
C ILE A 136 -4.37 -4.50 5.04
N PHE A 137 -4.30 -4.66 6.36
CA PHE A 137 -3.30 -4.00 7.18
C PHE A 137 -2.15 -4.98 7.44
N GLU A 138 -0.93 -4.61 7.03
CA GLU A 138 0.25 -5.44 7.26
C GLU A 138 1.42 -4.56 7.67
N GLU A 139 1.93 -4.72 8.89
CA GLU A 139 3.07 -3.91 9.33
C GLU A 139 4.32 -4.20 8.48
N ALA A 140 4.94 -3.15 7.94
CA ALA A 140 6.17 -3.29 7.18
C ALA A 140 7.40 -3.40 8.11
N LYS A 141 8.46 -4.06 7.64
CA LYS A 141 9.70 -4.19 8.42
C LYS A 141 10.39 -2.83 8.59
N PRO A 142 11.11 -2.59 9.70
CA PRO A 142 11.84 -1.35 9.90
C PRO A 142 12.81 -1.02 8.76
N GLY A 143 12.60 0.16 8.17
CA GLY A 143 13.36 0.65 7.01
C GLY A 143 12.61 0.55 5.69
N THR A 144 11.47 -0.14 5.64
CA THR A 144 10.56 -0.13 4.47
C THR A 144 9.92 1.25 4.38
N LYS A 145 10.07 1.92 3.25
CA LYS A 145 9.47 3.26 3.02
C LYS A 145 8.15 3.22 2.26
N VAL A 146 7.31 2.24 2.55
CA VAL A 146 6.00 2.08 1.91
C VAL A 146 4.89 2.30 2.94
N ASP A 147 3.95 3.18 2.61
CA ASP A 147 2.77 3.47 3.44
C ASP A 147 1.54 2.70 2.96
N GLY A 148 1.42 2.48 1.64
CA GLY A 148 0.37 1.67 1.02
C GLY A 148 0.75 1.15 -0.36
N VAL A 149 -0.06 0.22 -0.88
CA VAL A 149 0.02 -0.26 -2.27
C VAL A 149 -1.35 -0.71 -2.75
N SER A 150 -1.62 -0.48 -4.03
CA SER A 150 -2.78 -1.01 -4.76
C SER A 150 -2.33 -2.07 -5.76
N LEU A 151 -3.01 -3.21 -5.76
CA LEU A 151 -2.73 -4.33 -6.68
C LEU A 151 -4.00 -5.06 -7.09
N ILE A 152 -3.96 -5.80 -8.19
CA ILE A 152 -5.07 -6.66 -8.64
C ILE A 152 -4.75 -8.13 -8.37
N ILE A 153 -5.69 -8.85 -7.74
CA ILE A 153 -5.68 -10.32 -7.64
C ILE A 153 -6.99 -10.84 -8.21
N ASN A 154 -6.92 -11.70 -9.23
CA ASN A 154 -8.09 -12.30 -9.88
C ASN A 154 -9.17 -11.26 -10.24
N GLU A 155 -8.77 -10.18 -10.92
CA GLU A 155 -9.65 -9.06 -11.32
C GLU A 155 -10.31 -8.30 -10.15
N LYS A 156 -9.76 -8.41 -8.94
CA LYS A 156 -10.25 -7.71 -7.75
C LYS A 156 -9.15 -6.82 -7.18
N PRO A 157 -9.46 -5.57 -6.87
CA PRO A 157 -8.49 -4.67 -6.28
C PRO A 157 -8.25 -5.01 -4.82
N VAL A 158 -7.00 -4.85 -4.43
CA VAL A 158 -6.48 -5.03 -3.10
C VAL A 158 -5.76 -3.76 -2.73
N ILE A 159 -6.07 -3.23 -1.55
CA ILE A 159 -5.32 -2.15 -0.92
C ILE A 159 -4.60 -2.75 0.27
N ALA A 160 -3.30 -2.56 0.33
CA ALA A 160 -2.50 -2.86 1.50
C ALA A 160 -1.98 -1.58 2.13
N MET A 161 -1.97 -1.51 3.46
CA MET A 161 -1.43 -0.36 4.19
C MET A 161 -0.50 -0.83 5.28
N SER A 162 0.67 -0.19 5.38
CA SER A 162 1.69 -0.54 6.38
C SER A 162 1.40 0.01 7.77
N LEU A 163 0.57 1.06 7.84
CA LEU A 163 0.25 1.81 9.05
C LEU A 163 1.48 2.31 9.82
N ARG A 164 2.61 2.52 9.11
CA ARG A 164 3.82 3.14 9.66
C ARG A 164 3.51 4.49 10.31
N LEU A 165 2.65 5.27 9.66
CA LEU A 165 2.11 6.53 10.19
C LEU A 165 0.66 6.34 10.64
N LYS A 166 0.47 6.17 11.95
CA LYS A 166 -0.87 5.93 12.55
C LYS A 166 -1.69 7.21 12.75
N ASN A 167 -1.21 8.37 12.30
CA ASN A 167 -1.96 9.63 12.37
C ASN A 167 -3.18 9.56 11.44
N LEU A 168 -4.31 10.12 11.89
CA LEU A 168 -5.57 10.11 11.14
C LEU A 168 -5.41 10.70 9.74
N ASP A 169 -4.65 11.80 9.60
CA ASP A 169 -4.40 12.42 8.31
C ASP A 169 -3.58 11.57 7.35
N SER A 170 -2.52 10.92 7.84
CA SER A 170 -1.70 10.03 7.03
C SER A 170 -2.50 8.81 6.59
N PHE A 171 -3.27 8.21 7.49
CA PHE A 171 -4.15 7.09 7.16
C PHE A 171 -5.12 7.44 6.03
N TRP A 172 -5.89 8.54 6.18
CA TRP A 172 -6.90 8.91 5.20
C TRP A 172 -6.29 9.33 3.87
N PHE A 173 -5.14 10.01 3.89
CA PHE A 173 -4.43 10.37 2.68
C PHE A 173 -3.99 9.11 1.91
N THR A 174 -3.29 8.18 2.58
CA THR A 174 -2.84 6.94 1.97
C THR A 174 -4.01 6.12 1.44
N LEU A 175 -5.06 5.89 2.24
CA LEU A 175 -6.23 5.12 1.79
C LEU A 175 -6.90 5.74 0.55
N LEU A 176 -7.13 7.06 0.56
CA LEU A 176 -7.77 7.74 -0.56
C LEU A 176 -6.87 7.81 -1.79
N HIS A 177 -5.55 7.86 -1.60
CA HIS A 177 -4.57 7.79 -2.68
C HIS A 177 -4.63 6.42 -3.37
N GLU A 178 -4.60 5.32 -2.60
CA GLU A 178 -4.75 3.97 -3.14
C GLU A 178 -6.10 3.76 -3.85
N LEU A 179 -7.19 4.26 -3.25
CA LEU A 179 -8.50 4.25 -3.90
C LEU A 179 -8.55 5.12 -5.16
N ALA A 180 -7.78 6.21 -5.21
CA ALA A 180 -7.69 7.04 -6.40
C ALA A 180 -7.02 6.30 -7.56
N HIS A 181 -6.02 5.47 -7.31
CA HIS A 181 -5.47 4.58 -8.33
C HIS A 181 -6.51 3.59 -8.85
N ILE A 182 -7.31 2.99 -7.96
CA ILE A 182 -8.41 2.10 -8.38
C ILE A 182 -9.43 2.86 -9.26
N VAL A 183 -9.79 4.09 -8.88
CA VAL A 183 -10.80 4.88 -9.63
C VAL A 183 -10.27 5.39 -10.98
N LEU A 184 -9.01 5.81 -11.04
CA LEU A 184 -8.45 6.51 -12.20
C LEU A 184 -7.62 5.61 -13.11
N HIS A 185 -7.05 4.54 -12.57
CA HIS A 185 -5.94 3.79 -13.17
C HIS A 185 -6.13 2.27 -13.03
N TYR A 186 -7.36 1.78 -12.83
CA TYR A 186 -7.65 0.35 -12.60
C TYR A 186 -6.92 -0.60 -13.55
N GLU A 187 -6.96 -0.31 -14.85
CA GLU A 187 -6.35 -1.15 -15.90
C GLU A 187 -4.81 -1.18 -15.83
N LEU A 188 -4.20 -0.14 -15.24
CA LEU A 188 -2.77 -0.06 -15.03
C LEU A 188 -2.33 -0.88 -13.81
N LEU A 189 -3.22 -1.18 -12.86
CA LEU A 189 -2.93 -1.93 -11.64
C LEU A 189 -2.68 -3.44 -11.86
N ASN A 190 -2.84 -3.93 -13.10
CA ASN A 190 -2.34 -5.25 -13.49
C ASN A 190 -0.80 -5.34 -13.32
N GLU A 191 -0.12 -4.20 -13.27
CA GLU A 191 1.21 -4.03 -12.70
C GLU A 191 1.10 -3.06 -11.50
N PRO A 192 1.34 -3.49 -10.24
CA PRO A 192 1.29 -2.57 -9.09
C PRO A 192 2.11 -1.30 -9.32
N ILE A 193 1.45 -0.17 -9.12
CA ILE A 193 2.07 1.15 -9.10
C ILE A 193 2.81 1.25 -7.77
N VAL A 194 4.08 0.84 -7.78
CA VAL A 194 5.04 1.13 -6.72
C VAL A 194 5.90 2.27 -7.24
N ASP A 195 6.20 3.25 -6.38
CA ASP A 195 6.83 4.56 -6.63
C ASP A 195 8.21 4.56 -7.36
N TYR A 196 8.60 3.48 -8.05
CA TYR A 196 9.94 3.28 -8.61
C TYR A 196 9.93 2.55 -9.96
N PHE A 197 9.89 3.27 -11.10
CA PHE A 197 10.30 2.72 -12.41
C PHE A 197 10.87 3.78 -13.41
N ASP A 198 11.93 3.36 -14.12
CA ASP A 198 12.73 3.85 -15.27
C ASP A 198 12.52 5.23 -15.95
N GLU A 199 13.67 5.86 -16.28
CA GLU A 199 13.86 7.21 -16.84
C GLU A 199 13.05 7.56 -18.09
N GLU A 200 12.69 6.60 -18.96
CA GLU A 200 11.87 6.88 -20.15
C GLU A 200 10.37 7.01 -19.85
N ASN A 201 9.88 6.42 -18.75
CA ASN A 201 8.46 6.44 -18.34
C ASN A 201 8.17 7.30 -17.11
N GLN A 202 9.19 7.95 -16.53
CA GLN A 202 9.04 8.82 -15.36
C GLN A 202 7.93 9.88 -15.54
N ASN A 203 7.73 10.38 -16.76
CA ASN A 203 6.70 11.39 -17.02
C ASN A 203 5.27 10.88 -16.85
N ASP A 204 4.98 9.64 -17.27
CA ASP A 204 3.62 9.10 -17.19
C ASP A 204 3.31 8.54 -15.80
N ILE A 205 4.29 7.91 -15.13
CA ILE A 205 4.18 7.52 -13.71
C ILE A 205 3.98 8.76 -12.85
N SER A 206 4.80 9.79 -13.04
CA SER A 206 4.65 11.05 -12.30
C SER A 206 3.27 11.67 -12.51
N ARG A 207 2.66 11.52 -13.69
CA ARG A 207 1.29 11.98 -13.95
C ARG A 207 0.24 11.13 -13.22
N VAL A 208 0.38 9.81 -13.24
CA VAL A 208 -0.50 8.88 -12.52
C VAL A 208 -0.49 9.19 -11.03
N GLU A 209 0.70 9.31 -10.44
CA GLU A 209 0.89 9.70 -9.04
C GLU A 209 0.31 11.09 -8.72
N GLN A 210 0.58 12.09 -9.57
CA GLN A 210 0.02 13.43 -9.39
C GLN A 210 -1.51 13.45 -9.45
N GLN A 211 -2.11 12.61 -10.30
CA GLN A 211 -3.56 12.49 -10.42
C GLN A 211 -4.17 11.83 -9.17
N ALA A 212 -3.57 10.75 -8.68
CA ALA A 212 -3.99 10.08 -7.44
C ALA A 212 -3.87 11.01 -6.23
N ASN A 213 -2.71 11.66 -6.08
CA ASN A 213 -2.46 12.67 -5.05
C ASN A 213 -3.48 13.81 -5.09
N ARG A 214 -3.74 14.37 -6.28
CA ARG A 214 -4.73 15.45 -6.43
C ARG A 214 -6.12 14.98 -6.02
N LEU A 215 -6.56 13.80 -6.46
CA LEU A 215 -7.89 13.30 -6.14
C LEU A 215 -8.02 13.08 -4.62
N ALA A 216 -7.04 12.44 -3.97
CA ALA A 216 -7.05 12.25 -2.53
C ALA A 216 -7.11 13.58 -1.77
N GLN A 217 -6.27 14.55 -2.16
CA GLN A 217 -6.26 15.89 -1.55
C GLN A 217 -7.58 16.63 -1.73
N ASP A 218 -8.19 16.55 -2.92
CA ASP A 218 -9.44 17.25 -3.24
C ASP A 218 -10.65 16.61 -2.53
N VAL A 219 -10.65 15.29 -2.30
CA VAL A 219 -11.66 14.58 -1.49
C VAL A 219 -11.59 15.02 -0.02
N MET A 220 -10.37 15.10 0.53
CA MET A 220 -10.15 15.46 1.93
C MET A 220 -10.42 16.94 2.20
N ILE A 221 -9.94 17.82 1.31
CA ILE A 221 -10.12 19.27 1.41
C ILE A 221 -10.41 19.81 0.00
N PRO A 222 -11.68 20.19 -0.29
CA PRO A 222 -12.03 20.80 -1.56
C PRO A 222 -11.12 21.98 -1.89
N LYS A 223 -10.63 22.04 -3.13
CA LYS A 223 -9.71 23.09 -3.62
C LYS A 223 -10.19 24.51 -3.33
N ALA A 224 -11.50 24.74 -3.36
CA ALA A 224 -12.08 26.05 -3.02
C ALA A 224 -11.76 26.47 -1.59
N TYR A 225 -11.88 25.56 -0.62
CA TYR A 225 -11.57 25.82 0.78
C TYR A 225 -10.06 25.88 1.01
N TRP A 226 -9.29 25.00 0.34
CA TRP A 226 -7.83 24.98 0.48
C TRP A 226 -7.18 26.32 0.13
N ARG A 227 -7.70 27.04 -0.88
CA ARG A 227 -7.19 28.36 -1.27
C ARG A 227 -7.14 29.36 -0.12
N THR A 228 -8.08 29.26 0.83
CA THR A 228 -8.14 30.08 2.03
C THR A 228 -7.37 29.43 3.19
N ILE A 229 -7.53 28.12 3.40
CA ILE A 229 -6.89 27.39 4.52
C ILE A 229 -5.36 27.47 4.44
N GLN A 230 -4.76 27.41 3.25
CA GLN A 230 -3.30 27.47 3.09
C GLN A 230 -2.66 28.78 3.61
N THR A 231 -3.44 29.83 3.87
CA THR A 231 -2.94 31.10 4.44
C THR A 231 -2.79 31.07 5.96
N ILE A 232 -3.21 29.99 6.63
CA ILE A 232 -3.07 29.80 8.08
C ILE A 232 -1.60 29.88 8.49
N ARG A 233 -1.33 30.53 9.63
CA ARG A 233 0.02 30.64 10.20
C ARG A 233 0.14 30.12 11.64
N ASN A 234 -0.97 29.94 12.33
CA ASN A 234 -1.02 29.51 13.72
C ASN A 234 -2.13 28.46 13.94
N GLU A 235 -2.06 27.75 15.07
CA GLU A 235 -2.99 26.66 15.40
C GLU A 235 -4.42 27.16 15.73
N SER A 236 -4.56 28.41 16.21
CA SER A 236 -5.88 28.98 16.50
C SER A 236 -6.71 29.15 15.22
N ASP A 237 -6.10 29.71 14.17
CA ASP A 237 -6.72 29.84 12.85
C ASP A 237 -7.05 28.46 12.26
N LEU A 238 -6.16 27.48 12.42
CA LEU A 238 -6.42 26.09 12.01
C LEU A 238 -7.70 25.55 12.65
N LYS A 239 -7.85 25.70 13.96
CA LYS A 239 -9.06 25.27 14.69
C LYS A 239 -10.30 26.05 14.24
N ASN A 240 -10.17 27.34 13.90
CA ASN A 240 -11.27 28.14 13.40
C ASN A 240 -11.72 27.68 12.00
N TYR A 241 -10.79 27.47 11.07
CA TYR A 241 -11.10 26.98 9.72
C TYR A 241 -11.60 25.54 9.71
N SER A 242 -11.07 24.69 10.61
CA SER A 242 -11.59 23.35 10.84
C SER A 242 -13.08 23.37 11.17
N LYS A 243 -13.52 24.25 12.07
CA LYS A 243 -14.94 24.43 12.40
C LYS A 243 -15.73 25.06 11.24
N LEU A 244 -15.17 26.07 10.57
CA LEU A 244 -15.87 26.80 9.51
C LEU A 244 -16.21 25.91 8.31
N TYR A 245 -15.29 25.02 7.92
CA TYR A 245 -15.45 24.17 6.74
C TYR A 245 -15.85 22.73 7.09
N ASP A 246 -16.08 22.41 8.38
CA ASP A 246 -16.30 21.05 8.90
C ASP A 246 -15.23 20.04 8.44
N ILE A 247 -13.97 20.49 8.47
CA ILE A 247 -12.81 19.64 8.12
C ILE A 247 -12.07 19.30 9.39
N HIS A 248 -11.76 18.02 9.57
CA HIS A 248 -11.08 17.55 10.77
C HIS A 248 -9.70 18.24 10.92
N PRO A 249 -9.32 18.75 12.12
CA PRO A 249 -8.14 19.59 12.28
C PRO A 249 -6.83 18.86 11.93
N SER A 250 -6.73 17.56 12.24
CA SER A 250 -5.57 16.73 11.84
C SER A 250 -5.37 16.70 10.32
N ILE A 251 -6.44 16.77 9.52
CA ILE A 251 -6.38 16.73 8.05
C ILE A 251 -5.79 18.03 7.50
N ILE A 252 -6.24 19.17 8.03
CA ILE A 252 -5.66 20.47 7.70
C ILE A 252 -4.18 20.50 8.11
N ALA A 253 -3.88 20.04 9.32
CA ALA A 253 -2.52 19.99 9.85
C ALA A 253 -1.58 19.13 8.99
N GLY A 254 -2.04 17.94 8.59
CA GLY A 254 -1.29 17.03 7.72
C GLY A 254 -0.96 17.67 6.38
N ARG A 255 -1.96 18.28 5.72
CA ARG A 255 -1.76 18.94 4.43
C ARG A 255 -0.85 20.17 4.53
N LEU A 256 -0.99 21.00 5.58
CA LEU A 256 -0.10 22.14 5.81
C LEU A 256 1.34 21.69 6.08
N SER A 257 1.53 20.63 6.88
CA SER A 257 2.86 20.07 7.15
C SER A 257 3.51 19.55 5.87
N TYR A 258 2.75 18.88 5.00
CA TYR A 258 3.23 18.39 3.71
C TYR A 258 3.58 19.53 2.75
N GLU A 259 2.65 20.45 2.46
CA GLU A 259 2.84 21.50 1.44
C GLU A 259 3.89 22.55 1.86
N ASN A 260 4.07 22.82 3.16
CA ASN A 260 5.04 23.80 3.65
C ASN A 260 6.34 23.17 4.18
N ASN A 261 6.46 21.83 4.17
CA ASN A 261 7.54 21.09 4.83
C ASN A 261 7.70 21.44 6.34
N GLU A 262 6.58 21.67 7.03
CA GLU A 262 6.52 22.08 8.44
C GLU A 262 6.00 20.94 9.34
N TRP A 263 6.57 19.73 9.22
CA TRP A 263 6.17 18.58 10.05
C TRP A 263 6.28 18.79 11.57
N PRO A 264 7.34 19.44 12.11
CA PRO A 264 7.45 19.63 13.55
C PRO A 264 6.34 20.52 14.14
N LYS A 265 5.90 21.52 13.37
CA LYS A 265 4.97 22.57 13.81
C LYS A 265 3.62 22.04 14.25
N TYR A 266 3.08 21.05 13.54
CA TYR A 266 1.78 20.45 13.84
C TYR A 266 1.89 19.02 14.37
N SER A 267 3.09 18.57 14.77
CA SER A 267 3.34 17.21 15.24
C SER A 267 2.48 16.83 16.45
N THR A 268 2.37 17.71 17.45
CA THR A 268 1.53 17.51 18.64
C THR A 268 0.06 17.34 18.25
N LEU A 269 -0.48 18.28 17.47
CA LEU A 269 -1.88 18.24 17.04
C LEU A 269 -2.19 16.97 16.24
N ARG A 270 -1.31 16.55 15.32
CA ARG A 270 -1.49 15.31 14.56
C ARG A 270 -1.43 14.08 15.46
N ALA A 271 -0.57 14.08 16.48
CA ALA A 271 -0.39 12.95 17.40
C ALA A 271 -1.61 12.70 18.31
N GLU A 272 -2.48 13.70 18.50
CA GLU A 272 -3.75 13.57 19.23
C GLU A 272 -4.74 12.63 18.54
N TYR A 273 -4.66 12.51 17.21
CA TYR A 273 -5.62 11.75 16.41
C TYR A 273 -4.94 10.57 15.74
N LYS A 274 -5.18 9.38 16.29
CA LYS A 274 -4.62 8.13 15.77
C LYS A 274 -5.71 7.14 15.41
N VAL A 275 -5.45 6.37 14.36
CA VAL A 275 -6.27 5.22 13.99
C VAL A 275 -5.79 3.97 14.72
N SER A 276 -6.71 3.02 14.93
CA SER A 276 -6.42 1.72 15.52
C SER A 276 -7.05 0.61 14.69
N VAL A 277 -6.25 -0.42 14.40
CA VAL A 277 -6.71 -1.74 13.92
C VAL A 277 -7.00 -2.61 15.12
#